data_AF-A0A2P6R134-F1
#
_entry.id   AF-A0A2P6R134-F1
#
_cell.length_a   1.000
_cell.length_b   1.000
_cell.length_c   1.000
_cell.angle_alpha   90.00
_cell.angle_beta   90.00
_cell.angle_gamma   90.00
#
_symmetry.space_group_name_H-M   'P 1'
#
loop_
_entity.id
_entity.type
_entity.pdbx_description
1 polymer ?
#
loop_
_entity_poly.entity_id
_entity_poly.type
_entity_poly.pdbx_seq_one_letter_code
_entity_poly.pdbx_strand_id
1 'polypeptide(L)'
;MEENKQPLLSPRDEVVGVPQHHQPMHDNLDSFPAPANPSFISSTTFNPDSGDIPPINGVRDFFREFNRESKKLWFLAGPAIFTSLCQYSLGAVTQVFAGQVSTLDLAAVSIENSVIAGFSFGALLGMGSALETLCGQAVGAGQLDMLGIYMQRSWVILNATSVVLCFLYIFAQQILYGIGQTAAISKAAGVFAIYMIPQLFAYAMVFPLAKFLQSQSKMMVMAVIAAVTLILHTVFSWLLMLKLGWGLVGAAVVLNASWWIIVVSQMVYIFSGTCGRAWTGFSWKAFHGLWSFVKLSLASAVMLW
;
A
#
# COMPACT_ATOMS: atom_id res chain seq x y z
N MET A 1 -19.09 36.56 -22.18
CA MET A 1 -20.54 36.27 -22.17
C MET A 1 -20.66 34.78 -22.40
N GLU A 2 -20.50 33.98 -21.35
CA GLU A 2 -21.47 33.68 -20.28
C GLU A 2 -22.19 32.37 -20.57
N GLU A 3 -21.91 31.42 -19.67
CA GLU A 3 -22.76 30.32 -19.22
C GLU A 3 -24.26 30.64 -19.27
N ASN A 4 -25.13 29.63 -19.42
CA ASN A 4 -25.63 28.89 -18.26
C ASN A 4 -26.70 27.85 -18.65
N LYS A 5 -26.66 26.79 -17.83
CA LYS A 5 -27.58 25.70 -17.57
C LYS A 5 -29.06 26.06 -17.66
N GLN A 6 -29.88 25.05 -17.93
CA GLN A 6 -31.11 24.79 -17.17
C GLN A 6 -31.59 23.33 -17.34
N PRO A 7 -32.53 22.82 -16.51
CA PRO A 7 -32.31 21.66 -15.64
C PRO A 7 -33.32 20.53 -15.93
N LEU A 8 -33.37 19.50 -15.07
CA LEU A 8 -34.56 19.07 -14.31
C LEU A 8 -34.56 17.55 -14.06
N LEU A 9 -34.32 17.21 -12.79
CA LEU A 9 -34.95 16.07 -12.13
C LEU A 9 -36.46 16.13 -12.40
N SER A 10 -37.04 15.00 -12.81
CA SER A 10 -38.50 14.81 -12.91
C SER A 10 -39.03 14.12 -11.64
N PRO A 11 -40.27 14.42 -11.20
CA PRO A 11 -40.67 14.36 -9.79
C PRO A 11 -41.26 13.02 -9.35
N ARG A 12 -41.37 12.91 -8.02
CA ARG A 12 -42.19 11.97 -7.27
C ARG A 12 -43.67 12.14 -7.65
N ASP A 13 -44.33 11.03 -7.98
CA ASP A 13 -45.79 10.93 -7.93
C ASP A 13 -46.21 10.27 -6.61
N GLU A 14 -46.83 11.09 -5.75
CA GLU A 14 -47.74 10.64 -4.70
C GLU A 14 -49.10 10.30 -5.32
N VAL A 15 -49.62 9.09 -5.07
CA VAL A 15 -51.05 8.79 -5.25
C VAL A 15 -51.56 8.00 -4.04
N VAL A 16 -52.27 8.74 -3.17
CA VAL A 16 -53.58 8.48 -2.55
C VAL A 16 -53.91 7.06 -2.03
N GLY A 17 -54.32 7.00 -0.75
CA GLY A 17 -54.77 5.81 -0.01
C GLY A 17 -56.06 5.15 -0.51
N VAL A 18 -56.35 3.90 -0.10
CA VAL A 18 -57.31 3.45 0.96
C VAL A 18 -57.54 1.92 0.72
N PRO A 19 -57.96 1.03 1.66
CA PRO A 19 -57.64 0.76 3.08
C PRO A 19 -57.14 -0.70 3.34
N GLN A 20 -56.87 -1.03 4.61
CA GLN A 20 -56.48 -2.36 5.13
C GLN A 20 -57.57 -3.45 5.02
N HIS A 21 -57.19 -4.70 4.75
CA HIS A 21 -57.70 -5.87 5.50
C HIS A 21 -56.94 -7.20 5.25
N HIS A 22 -56.80 -7.94 6.36
CA HIS A 22 -56.58 -9.40 6.50
C HIS A 22 -55.14 -9.98 6.48
N GLN A 23 -54.65 -10.25 7.69
CA GLN A 23 -53.68 -11.31 8.03
C GLN A 23 -54.46 -12.58 8.42
N PRO A 24 -53.80 -13.77 8.30
CA PRO A 24 -53.87 -14.71 9.43
C PRO A 24 -52.48 -15.23 9.84
N MET A 25 -52.20 -14.99 11.13
CA MET A 25 -51.69 -15.92 12.15
C MET A 25 -51.02 -17.23 11.67
N HIS A 26 -49.71 -17.35 11.91
CA HIS A 26 -49.07 -18.63 12.22
C HIS A 26 -48.22 -18.47 13.49
N ASP A 27 -48.56 -19.28 14.47
CA ASP A 27 -48.03 -19.30 15.83
C ASP A 27 -46.58 -19.77 15.93
N ASN A 28 -45.94 -19.23 16.97
CA ASN A 28 -44.69 -19.67 17.57
C ASN A 28 -44.68 -21.18 17.87
N LEU A 29 -43.55 -21.84 17.64
CA LEU A 29 -42.96 -22.75 18.62
C LEU A 29 -41.44 -22.85 18.40
N ASP A 30 -40.74 -22.96 19.52
CA ASP A 30 -39.32 -23.32 19.72
C ASP A 30 -38.29 -22.20 19.79
N SER A 31 -38.18 -21.72 21.04
CA SER A 31 -37.08 -20.93 21.58
C SER A 31 -36.02 -21.86 22.17
N PHE A 32 -34.81 -21.84 21.60
CA PHE A 32 -33.59 -22.27 22.27
C PHE A 32 -32.50 -21.21 22.04
N PRO A 33 -31.96 -20.57 23.09
CA PRO A 33 -30.85 -19.64 22.92
C PRO A 33 -29.55 -20.41 22.66
N ALA A 34 -28.94 -20.18 21.50
CA ALA A 34 -27.57 -20.61 21.22
C ALA A 34 -26.57 -19.83 22.11
N PRO A 35 -25.44 -20.45 22.50
CA PRO A 35 -24.54 -19.88 23.50
C PRO A 35 -23.84 -18.61 22.99
N ALA A 36 -23.74 -17.62 23.87
CA ALA A 36 -23.00 -16.38 23.63
C ALA A 36 -21.51 -16.67 23.44
N ASN A 37 -21.00 -16.49 22.23
CA ASN A 37 -19.57 -16.33 22.01
C ASN A 37 -19.13 -14.95 22.52
N PRO A 38 -18.05 -14.82 23.29
CA PRO A 38 -17.57 -13.54 23.76
C PRO A 38 -16.95 -12.80 22.57
N SER A 39 -17.71 -11.89 21.97
CA SER A 39 -17.22 -10.96 20.95
C SER A 39 -16.31 -9.91 21.59
N PHE A 40 -15.06 -10.28 21.86
CA PHE A 40 -13.97 -9.35 22.18
C PHE A 40 -13.30 -8.89 20.88
N ILE A 41 -14.08 -8.38 19.93
CA ILE A 41 -13.57 -7.61 18.79
C ILE A 41 -14.23 -6.25 18.91
N SER A 42 -13.50 -5.33 19.54
CA SER A 42 -13.91 -3.94 19.74
C SER A 42 -14.30 -3.33 18.40
N SER A 43 -15.50 -2.77 18.36
CA SER A 43 -16.14 -2.12 17.21
C SER A 43 -15.43 -0.81 16.84
N THR A 44 -14.25 -0.90 16.24
CA THR A 44 -13.55 0.22 15.59
C THR A 44 -13.37 -0.06 14.10
N THR A 45 -14.42 -0.59 13.46
CA THR A 45 -14.53 -0.59 12.00
C THR A 45 -14.99 0.80 11.58
N PHE A 46 -14.28 1.43 10.64
CA PHE A 46 -14.75 2.66 9.98
C PHE A 46 -16.13 2.35 9.36
N ASN A 47 -17.18 2.90 9.95
CA ASN A 47 -18.53 2.76 9.44
C ASN A 47 -18.84 4.02 8.60
N PRO A 48 -18.92 3.92 7.27
CA PRO A 48 -19.27 5.05 6.42
C PRO A 48 -20.66 5.63 6.73
N ASP A 49 -21.51 4.88 7.44
CA ASP A 49 -22.83 5.33 7.90
C ASP A 49 -22.80 6.06 9.27
N SER A 50 -21.61 6.37 9.82
CA SER A 50 -21.54 7.20 11.02
C SER A 50 -21.97 8.63 10.66
N GLY A 51 -23.13 9.05 11.18
CA GLY A 51 -23.66 10.39 10.93
C GLY A 51 -22.67 11.52 11.30
N ASP A 52 -22.86 12.66 10.66
CA ASP A 52 -21.97 13.82 10.79
C ASP A 52 -21.79 14.29 12.24
N ILE A 53 -20.63 14.88 12.52
CA ILE A 53 -20.34 15.45 13.83
C ILE A 53 -21.33 16.61 14.08
N PRO A 54 -22.09 16.61 15.19
CA PRO A 54 -22.98 17.70 15.51
C PRO A 54 -22.19 19.01 15.72
N PRO A 55 -22.81 20.18 15.54
CA PRO A 55 -22.14 21.47 15.73
C PRO A 55 -21.52 21.56 17.13
N ILE A 56 -20.25 21.96 17.17
CA ILE A 56 -19.46 22.05 18.40
C ILE A 56 -19.89 23.32 19.15
N ASN A 57 -20.64 23.15 20.24
CA ASN A 57 -21.22 24.26 20.99
C ASN A 57 -20.38 24.71 22.19
N GLY A 58 -19.19 24.13 22.40
CA GLY A 58 -18.29 24.55 23.47
C GLY A 58 -17.00 23.75 23.56
N VAL A 59 -16.11 24.20 24.47
CA VAL A 59 -14.76 23.62 24.67
C VAL A 59 -14.83 22.14 25.06
N ARG A 60 -15.79 21.75 25.91
CA ARG A 60 -15.99 20.35 26.32
C ARG A 60 -16.42 19.46 25.15
N ASP A 61 -17.33 19.95 24.31
CA ASP A 61 -17.77 19.22 23.11
C ASP A 61 -16.63 19.10 22.11
N PHE A 62 -15.83 20.17 21.93
CA PHE A 62 -14.63 20.14 21.11
C PHE A 62 -13.67 19.02 21.54
N PHE A 63 -13.28 18.98 22.82
CA PHE A 63 -12.35 17.96 23.32
C PHE A 63 -12.94 16.54 23.22
N ARG A 64 -14.26 16.38 23.38
CA ARG A 64 -14.93 15.08 23.20
C ARG A 64 -14.83 14.60 21.76
N GLU A 65 -15.23 15.42 20.80
CA GLU A 65 -15.20 15.06 19.38
C GLU A 65 -13.76 14.93 18.87
N PHE A 66 -12.85 15.81 19.30
CA PHE A 66 -11.41 15.71 19.03
C PHE A 66 -10.83 14.38 19.49
N ASN A 67 -11.12 13.95 20.73
CA ASN A 67 -10.64 12.67 21.24
C ASN A 67 -11.23 11.49 20.46
N ARG A 68 -12.50 11.59 20.04
CA ARG A 68 -13.17 10.57 19.24
C ARG A 68 -12.52 10.42 17.87
N GLU A 69 -12.34 11.52 17.15
CA GLU A 69 -11.70 11.49 15.83
C GLU A 69 -10.21 11.15 15.92
N SER A 70 -9.50 11.64 16.94
CA SER A 70 -8.10 11.28 17.18
C SER A 70 -7.91 9.77 17.37
N LYS A 71 -8.82 9.10 18.08
CA LYS A 71 -8.78 7.64 18.26
C LYS A 71 -8.96 6.89 16.93
N LYS A 72 -9.87 7.36 16.06
CA LYS A 72 -10.03 6.79 14.71
C LYS A 72 -8.76 7.01 13.89
N LEU A 73 -8.23 8.23 13.86
CA LEU A 73 -6.99 8.53 13.14
C LEU A 73 -5.82 7.67 13.61
N TRP A 74 -5.66 7.48 14.93
CA TRP A 74 -4.59 6.62 15.47
C TRP A 74 -4.78 5.13 15.18
N PHE A 75 -6.04 4.66 15.12
CA PHE A 75 -6.33 3.30 14.68
C PHE A 75 -5.86 3.05 13.24
N LEU A 76 -5.89 4.07 12.38
CA LEU A 76 -5.33 3.98 11.04
C LEU A 76 -3.82 4.26 10.99
N ALA A 77 -3.39 5.40 11.52
CA ALA A 77 -2.04 5.91 11.42
C ALA A 77 -1.02 5.06 12.17
N GLY A 78 -1.36 4.52 13.35
CA GLY A 78 -0.42 3.72 14.16
C GLY A 78 0.12 2.51 13.39
N PRO A 79 -0.74 1.62 12.87
CA PRO A 79 -0.31 0.48 12.05
C PRO A 79 0.40 0.89 10.76
N ALA A 80 0.00 2.00 10.12
CA ALA A 80 0.66 2.51 8.92
C ALA A 80 2.09 2.99 9.21
N ILE A 81 2.29 3.79 10.27
CA ILE A 81 3.61 4.24 10.73
C ILE A 81 4.49 3.04 11.06
N PHE A 82 3.96 2.07 11.82
CA PHE A 82 4.70 0.87 12.17
C PHE A 82 5.10 0.04 10.94
N THR A 83 4.20 -0.10 9.96
CA THR A 83 4.51 -0.76 8.68
C THR A 83 5.68 -0.07 7.98
N SER A 84 5.64 1.26 7.88
CA SER A 84 6.72 2.04 7.27
C SER A 84 8.04 1.87 8.02
N LEU A 85 8.02 1.93 9.36
CA LEU A 85 9.21 1.71 10.19
C LEU A 85 9.81 0.33 9.93
N CYS A 86 9.00 -0.73 9.88
CA CYS A 86 9.48 -2.08 9.58
C CYS A 86 10.10 -2.17 8.17
N GLN A 87 9.47 -1.58 7.17
CA GLN A 87 9.97 -1.61 5.79
C GLN A 87 11.28 -0.83 5.62
N TYR A 88 11.39 0.38 6.18
CA TYR A 88 12.66 1.13 6.19
C TYR A 88 13.75 0.40 6.98
N SER A 89 13.37 -0.33 8.03
CA SER A 89 14.32 -1.12 8.81
C SER A 89 14.95 -2.26 8.01
N LEU A 90 14.31 -2.78 6.96
CA LEU A 90 14.94 -3.79 6.08
C LEU A 90 16.22 -3.24 5.43
N GLY A 91 16.16 -2.03 4.88
CA GLY A 91 17.33 -1.34 4.31
C GLY A 91 18.38 -1.02 5.36
N ALA A 92 17.96 -0.50 6.52
CA ALA A 92 18.86 -0.17 7.62
C ALA A 92 19.60 -1.40 8.16
N VAL A 93 18.90 -2.52 8.36
CA VAL A 93 19.48 -3.79 8.81
C VAL A 93 20.47 -4.33 7.78
N THR A 94 20.10 -4.34 6.50
CA THR A 94 21.00 -4.74 5.40
C THR A 94 22.29 -3.92 5.41
N GLN A 95 22.17 -2.59 5.58
CA GLN A 95 23.32 -1.68 5.63
C GLN A 95 24.21 -1.91 6.85
N VAL A 96 23.62 -2.14 8.04
CA VAL A 96 24.37 -2.47 9.26
C VAL A 96 25.15 -3.77 9.07
N PHE A 97 24.52 -4.82 8.54
CA PHE A 97 25.21 -6.09 8.28
C PHE A 97 26.30 -5.96 7.21
N ALA A 98 26.08 -5.17 6.16
CA ALA A 98 27.10 -4.90 5.15
C ALA A 98 28.35 -4.25 5.76
N GLY A 99 28.18 -3.33 6.72
CA GLY A 99 29.29 -2.74 7.47
C GLY A 99 30.05 -3.69 8.38
N GLN A 100 29.42 -4.77 8.83
CA GLN A 100 30.11 -5.85 9.54
C GLN A 100 30.88 -6.79 8.60
N VAL A 101 30.52 -6.84 7.31
CA VAL A 101 31.27 -7.59 6.29
C VAL A 101 32.51 -6.80 5.89
N SER A 102 32.35 -5.55 5.43
CA SER A 102 33.46 -4.66 5.12
C SER A 102 33.02 -3.20 4.97
N THR A 103 33.98 -2.28 5.05
CA THR A 103 33.72 -0.85 4.76
C THR A 103 33.36 -0.61 3.29
N LEU A 104 33.88 -1.44 2.37
CA LEU A 104 33.56 -1.36 0.95
C LEU A 104 32.12 -1.79 0.67
N ASP A 105 31.66 -2.89 1.28
CA ASP A 105 30.29 -3.37 1.11
C ASP A 105 29.28 -2.39 1.72
N LEU A 106 29.60 -1.80 2.87
CA LEU A 106 28.79 -0.72 3.44
C LEU A 106 28.63 0.45 2.48
N ALA A 107 29.74 0.91 1.90
CA ALA A 107 29.72 2.01 0.93
C ALA A 107 28.92 1.63 -0.33
N ALA A 108 29.09 0.40 -0.81
CA ALA A 108 28.38 -0.12 -1.97
C ALA A 108 26.86 -0.16 -1.75
N VAL A 109 26.39 -0.75 -0.65
CA VAL A 109 24.97 -0.80 -0.28
C VAL A 109 24.40 0.60 -0.07
N SER A 110 25.15 1.48 0.61
CA SER A 110 24.68 2.83 0.91
C SER A 110 24.51 3.67 -0.36
N ILE A 111 25.47 3.62 -1.29
CA ILE A 111 25.41 4.44 -2.52
C ILE A 111 24.41 3.88 -3.53
N GLU A 112 24.30 2.56 -3.63
CA GLU A 112 23.28 1.92 -4.48
C GLU A 112 21.87 2.25 -3.97
N ASN A 113 21.61 2.09 -2.66
CA ASN A 113 20.29 2.37 -2.10
C ASN A 113 19.91 3.84 -2.17
N SER A 114 20.85 4.76 -1.98
CA SER A 114 20.54 6.20 -1.98
C SER A 114 20.40 6.77 -3.40
N VAL A 115 21.25 6.37 -4.35
CA VAL A 115 21.28 6.95 -5.70
C VAL A 115 20.42 6.14 -6.67
N ILE A 116 20.66 4.84 -6.80
CA ILE A 116 20.03 4.00 -7.82
C ILE A 116 18.64 3.55 -7.38
N ALA A 117 18.58 2.86 -6.23
CA ALA A 117 17.31 2.40 -5.70
C ALA A 117 16.45 3.58 -5.20
N GLY A 118 17.07 4.59 -4.58
CA GLY A 118 16.39 5.78 -4.06
C GLY A 118 15.66 6.56 -5.15
N PHE A 119 16.32 6.82 -6.29
CA PHE A 119 15.68 7.45 -7.44
C PHE A 119 14.48 6.62 -7.94
N SER A 120 14.67 5.32 -8.10
CA SER A 120 13.64 4.41 -8.60
C SER A 120 12.45 4.29 -7.64
N PHE A 121 12.73 4.20 -6.34
CA PHE A 121 11.74 4.18 -5.27
C PHE A 121 10.91 5.47 -5.28
N GLY A 122 11.56 6.63 -5.35
CA GLY A 122 10.89 7.93 -5.42
C GLY A 122 9.97 8.04 -6.63
N ALA A 123 10.46 7.67 -7.82
CA ALA A 123 9.65 7.67 -9.04
C ALA A 123 8.42 6.76 -8.94
N LEU A 124 8.59 5.52 -8.49
CA LEU A 124 7.51 4.55 -8.36
C LEU A 124 6.52 4.91 -7.24
N LEU A 125 6.99 5.40 -6.09
CA LEU A 125 6.16 5.88 -4.98
C LEU A 125 5.31 7.07 -5.44
N GLY A 126 5.96 8.01 -6.13
CA GLY A 126 5.36 9.19 -6.72
C GLY A 126 4.21 8.84 -7.66
N MET A 127 4.47 7.95 -8.62
CA MET A 127 3.45 7.44 -9.54
C MET A 127 2.34 6.65 -8.83
N GLY A 128 2.69 5.88 -7.79
CA GLY A 128 1.75 5.11 -6.98
C GLY A 128 0.81 5.98 -6.15
N SER A 129 1.19 7.21 -5.80
CA SER A 129 0.33 8.11 -5.00
C SER A 129 -0.95 8.54 -5.73
N ALA A 130 -0.95 8.57 -7.08
CA ALA A 130 -2.17 8.81 -7.85
C ALA A 130 -3.27 7.78 -7.52
N LEU A 131 -2.88 6.53 -7.21
CA LEU A 131 -3.81 5.48 -6.82
C LEU A 131 -4.46 5.76 -5.46
N GLU A 132 -3.77 6.41 -4.53
CA GLU A 132 -4.34 6.77 -3.23
C GLU A 132 -5.54 7.70 -3.39
N THR A 133 -5.40 8.75 -4.20
CA THR A 133 -6.49 9.68 -4.51
C THR A 133 -7.65 8.96 -5.20
N LEU A 134 -7.36 8.14 -6.22
CA LEU A 134 -8.40 7.42 -6.97
C LEU A 134 -9.14 6.38 -6.11
N CYS A 135 -8.42 5.64 -5.26
CA CYS A 135 -9.03 4.72 -4.30
C CYS A 135 -9.86 5.47 -3.26
N GLY A 136 -9.37 6.58 -2.71
CA GLY A 136 -10.11 7.41 -1.75
C GLY A 136 -11.41 7.96 -2.35
N GLN A 137 -11.36 8.45 -3.59
CA GLN A 137 -12.54 8.92 -4.32
C GLN A 137 -13.53 7.78 -4.59
N ALA A 138 -13.05 6.60 -5.02
CA ALA A 138 -13.92 5.46 -5.26
C ALA A 138 -14.60 4.96 -3.99
N VAL A 139 -13.88 4.93 -2.85
CA VAL A 139 -14.46 4.61 -1.54
C VAL A 139 -15.52 5.64 -1.15
N GLY A 140 -15.22 6.94 -1.27
CA GLY A 140 -16.17 8.02 -0.96
C GLY A 140 -17.42 8.02 -1.85
N ALA A 141 -17.30 7.54 -3.09
CA ALA A 141 -18.42 7.38 -4.03
C ALA A 141 -19.15 6.02 -3.90
N GLY A 142 -18.76 5.16 -2.95
CA GLY A 142 -19.35 3.82 -2.77
C GLY A 142 -18.99 2.80 -3.86
N GLN A 143 -18.04 3.11 -4.74
CA GLN A 143 -17.62 2.28 -5.87
C GLN A 143 -16.47 1.32 -5.51
N LEU A 144 -16.69 0.49 -4.49
CA LEU A 144 -15.65 -0.42 -3.97
C LEU A 144 -15.09 -1.38 -5.04
N ASP A 145 -15.93 -1.82 -6.00
CA ASP A 145 -15.53 -2.75 -7.06
C ASP A 145 -14.42 -2.20 -7.98
N MET A 146 -14.20 -0.87 -7.99
CA MET A 146 -13.17 -0.22 -8.80
C MET A 146 -11.77 -0.25 -8.18
N LEU A 147 -11.64 -0.50 -6.86
CA LEU A 147 -10.34 -0.52 -6.17
C LEU A 147 -9.40 -1.56 -6.79
N GLY A 148 -9.90 -2.78 -7.03
CA GLY A 148 -9.11 -3.83 -7.65
C GLY A 148 -8.69 -3.51 -9.09
N ILE A 149 -9.54 -2.80 -9.84
CA ILE A 149 -9.23 -2.36 -11.20
C ILE A 149 -8.13 -1.30 -11.21
N TYR A 150 -8.19 -0.33 -10.31
CA TYR A 150 -7.16 0.70 -10.20
C TYR A 150 -5.82 0.11 -9.74
N MET A 151 -5.84 -0.84 -8.80
CA MET A 151 -4.63 -1.57 -8.39
C MET A 151 -3.99 -2.29 -9.57
N GLN A 152 -4.76 -3.07 -10.35
CA GLN A 152 -4.25 -3.77 -11.53
C GLN A 152 -3.70 -2.81 -12.60
N ARG A 153 -4.40 -1.70 -12.85
CA ARG A 153 -3.94 -0.67 -13.77
C ARG A 153 -2.62 -0.06 -13.33
N SER A 154 -2.48 0.21 -12.03
CA SER A 154 -1.24 0.72 -11.45
C SER A 154 -0.10 -0.30 -11.57
N TRP A 155 -0.35 -1.60 -11.35
CA TRP A 155 0.65 -2.64 -11.61
C TRP A 155 1.17 -2.62 -13.04
N VAL A 156 0.28 -2.54 -14.04
CA VAL A 156 0.70 -2.47 -15.46
C VAL A 156 1.64 -1.29 -15.69
N ILE A 157 1.28 -0.11 -15.18
CA ILE A 157 2.04 1.12 -15.38
C ILE A 157 3.36 1.08 -14.63
N LEU A 158 3.37 0.73 -13.34
CA LEU A 158 4.58 0.71 -12.53
C LEU A 158 5.57 -0.39 -12.97
N ASN A 159 5.08 -1.54 -13.43
CA ASN A 159 5.97 -2.56 -14.01
C ASN A 159 6.58 -2.09 -15.33
N ALA A 160 5.80 -1.43 -16.20
CA ALA A 160 6.34 -0.83 -17.42
C ALA A 160 7.39 0.25 -17.10
N THR A 161 7.13 1.12 -16.11
CA THR A 161 8.12 2.09 -15.63
C THR A 161 9.36 1.40 -15.07
N SER A 162 9.20 0.29 -14.34
CA SER A 162 10.31 -0.48 -13.78
C SER A 162 11.22 -1.06 -14.86
N VAL A 163 10.66 -1.51 -16.00
CA VAL A 163 11.46 -1.95 -17.16
C VAL A 163 12.36 -0.82 -17.67
N VAL A 164 11.86 0.42 -17.73
CA VAL A 164 12.67 1.58 -18.12
C VAL A 164 13.71 1.91 -17.05
N LEU A 165 13.35 1.83 -15.77
CA LEU A 165 14.27 2.11 -14.66
C LEU A 165 15.38 1.05 -14.53
N CYS A 166 15.22 -0.17 -15.08
CA CYS A 166 16.27 -1.19 -15.11
C CYS A 166 17.57 -0.67 -15.75
N PHE A 167 17.50 0.27 -16.70
CA PHE A 167 18.69 0.87 -17.29
C PHE A 167 19.58 1.56 -16.23
N LEU A 168 18.99 2.16 -15.19
CA LEU A 168 19.75 2.77 -14.09
C LEU A 168 20.54 1.72 -13.29
N TYR A 169 19.96 0.54 -13.07
CA TYR A 169 20.62 -0.56 -12.36
C TYR A 169 21.71 -1.21 -13.20
N ILE A 170 21.45 -1.44 -14.49
CA ILE A 170 22.41 -2.04 -15.42
C ILE A 170 23.65 -1.16 -15.59
N PHE A 171 23.47 0.16 -15.67
CA PHE A 171 24.56 1.13 -15.82
C PHE A 171 25.00 1.77 -14.50
N ALA A 172 24.61 1.20 -13.35
CA ALA A 172 24.89 1.78 -12.04
C ALA A 172 26.39 2.00 -11.81
N GLN A 173 27.25 1.06 -12.22
CA GLN A 173 28.70 1.22 -12.08
C GLN A 173 29.21 2.47 -12.81
N GLN A 174 28.81 2.66 -14.07
CA GLN A 174 29.26 3.77 -14.91
C GLN A 174 28.70 5.09 -14.40
N ILE A 175 27.43 5.10 -14.00
CA ILE A 175 26.78 6.28 -13.41
C ILE A 175 27.51 6.70 -12.13
N LEU A 176 27.73 5.76 -11.21
CA LEU A 176 28.38 6.02 -9.93
C LEU A 176 29.83 6.49 -10.10
N TYR A 177 30.57 5.88 -11.02
CA TYR A 177 31.91 6.35 -11.37
C TYR A 177 31.88 7.76 -11.97
N GLY A 178 30.91 8.05 -12.85
CA GLY A 178 30.74 9.36 -13.47
C GLY A 178 30.43 10.49 -12.48
N ILE A 179 29.71 10.20 -11.39
CA ILE A 179 29.43 11.18 -10.32
C ILE A 179 30.54 11.28 -9.25
N GLY A 180 31.68 10.64 -9.49
CA GLY A 180 32.89 10.81 -8.66
C GLY A 180 33.12 9.74 -7.59
N GLN A 181 32.40 8.62 -7.59
CA GLN A 181 32.72 7.50 -6.70
C GLN A 181 34.00 6.78 -7.13
N THR A 182 34.75 6.24 -6.16
CA THR A 182 35.97 5.48 -6.44
C THR A 182 35.67 4.25 -7.29
N ALA A 183 36.64 3.80 -8.11
CA ALA A 183 36.47 2.63 -8.98
C ALA A 183 36.04 1.36 -8.21
N ALA A 184 36.54 1.18 -6.98
CA ALA A 184 36.18 0.04 -6.14
C ALA A 184 34.71 0.11 -5.68
N ILE A 185 34.26 1.27 -5.18
CA ILE A 185 32.87 1.48 -4.72
C ILE A 185 31.91 1.34 -5.90
N SER A 186 32.21 2.00 -7.03
CA SER A 186 31.36 1.96 -8.22
C SER A 186 31.18 0.55 -8.75
N LYS A 187 32.25 -0.26 -8.76
CA LYS A 187 32.18 -1.67 -9.18
C LYS A 187 31.33 -2.50 -8.22
N ALA A 188 31.56 -2.39 -6.91
CA ALA A 188 30.81 -3.16 -5.92
C ALA A 188 29.31 -2.78 -5.91
N ALA A 189 29.01 -1.48 -5.94
CA ALA A 189 27.64 -0.96 -6.01
C ALA A 189 26.95 -1.34 -7.33
N GLY A 190 27.67 -1.34 -8.45
CA GLY A 190 27.13 -1.75 -9.74
C GLY A 190 26.74 -3.23 -9.79
N VAL A 191 27.58 -4.11 -9.22
CA VAL A 191 27.25 -5.53 -9.08
C VAL A 191 26.04 -5.72 -8.17
N PHE A 192 26.01 -5.01 -7.03
CA PHE A 192 24.87 -5.06 -6.12
C PHE A 192 23.58 -4.58 -6.79
N ALA A 193 23.62 -3.46 -7.53
CA ALA A 193 22.47 -2.94 -8.26
C ALA A 193 21.88 -3.98 -9.23
N ILE A 194 22.71 -4.71 -9.98
CA ILE A 194 22.22 -5.79 -10.85
C ILE A 194 21.47 -6.85 -10.04
N TYR A 195 21.96 -7.23 -8.86
CA TYR A 195 21.26 -8.15 -7.97
C TYR A 195 19.98 -7.58 -7.36
N MET A 196 19.83 -6.26 -7.30
CA MET A 196 18.65 -5.58 -6.75
C MET A 196 17.54 -5.31 -7.79
N ILE A 197 17.72 -5.72 -9.06
CA ILE A 197 16.66 -5.62 -10.07
C ILE A 197 15.33 -6.28 -9.63
N PRO A 198 15.29 -7.47 -8.99
CA PRO A 198 14.02 -8.03 -8.54
C PRO A 198 13.29 -7.17 -7.49
N GLN A 199 14.01 -6.42 -6.66
CA GLN A 199 13.45 -5.48 -5.67
C GLN A 199 12.72 -4.34 -6.37
N LEU A 200 13.24 -3.85 -7.49
CA LEU A 200 12.58 -2.81 -8.29
C LEU A 200 11.15 -3.23 -8.69
N PHE A 201 10.99 -4.46 -9.18
CA PHE A 201 9.68 -5.00 -9.52
C PHE A 201 8.82 -5.28 -8.29
N ALA A 202 9.43 -5.65 -7.16
CA ALA A 202 8.69 -5.77 -5.91
C ALA A 202 8.10 -4.42 -5.48
N TYR A 203 8.82 -3.29 -5.61
CA TYR A 203 8.26 -1.95 -5.35
C TYR A 203 7.06 -1.62 -6.24
N ALA A 204 7.14 -1.94 -7.54
CA ALA A 204 6.03 -1.75 -8.47
C ALA A 204 4.77 -2.53 -8.08
N MET A 205 4.93 -3.63 -7.35
CA MET A 205 3.82 -4.45 -6.85
C MET A 205 3.33 -4.01 -5.46
N VAL A 206 4.25 -3.72 -4.53
CA VAL A 206 3.94 -3.35 -3.14
C VAL A 206 3.18 -2.03 -3.06
N PHE A 207 3.53 -1.01 -3.84
CA PHE A 207 2.85 0.29 -3.69
C PHE A 207 1.36 0.21 -4.02
N PRO A 208 0.92 -0.42 -5.12
CA PRO A 208 -0.50 -0.56 -5.37
C PRO A 208 -1.22 -1.46 -4.36
N LEU A 209 -0.58 -2.55 -3.94
CA LEU A 209 -1.10 -3.44 -2.89
C LEU A 209 -1.34 -2.69 -1.58
N ALA A 210 -0.36 -1.87 -1.17
CA ALA A 210 -0.43 -1.05 0.02
C ALA A 210 -1.60 -0.06 -0.05
N LYS A 211 -1.75 0.68 -1.16
CA LYS A 211 -2.85 1.64 -1.33
C LYS A 211 -4.22 0.96 -1.40
N PHE A 212 -4.31 -0.21 -2.01
CA PHE A 212 -5.52 -1.02 -2.02
C PHE A 212 -5.95 -1.46 -0.61
N LEU A 213 -5.01 -1.92 0.22
CA LEU A 213 -5.30 -2.34 1.60
C LEU A 213 -5.57 -1.14 2.53
N GLN A 214 -4.82 -0.04 2.36
CA GLN A 214 -4.99 1.20 3.12
C GLN A 214 -6.37 1.83 2.89
N SER A 215 -6.87 1.87 1.65
CA SER A 215 -8.18 2.45 1.33
C SER A 215 -9.34 1.66 1.97
N GLN A 216 -9.12 0.40 2.34
CA GLN A 216 -10.07 -0.46 3.06
C GLN A 216 -9.79 -0.49 4.57
N SER A 217 -8.91 0.37 5.09
CA SER A 217 -8.49 0.40 6.49
C SER A 217 -7.88 -0.93 7.00
N LYS A 218 -7.30 -1.75 6.11
CA LYS A 218 -6.70 -3.07 6.45
C LYS A 218 -5.21 -2.98 6.83
N MET A 219 -4.77 -1.90 7.46
CA MET A 219 -3.35 -1.65 7.75
C MET A 219 -2.76 -2.60 8.79
N MET A 220 -3.57 -3.16 9.71
CA MET A 220 -3.09 -4.16 10.67
C MET A 220 -2.48 -5.40 9.99
N VAL A 221 -3.03 -5.81 8.85
CA VAL A 221 -2.51 -6.94 8.08
C VAL A 221 -1.13 -6.60 7.51
N MET A 222 -0.98 -5.39 6.98
CA MET A 222 0.30 -4.90 6.47
C MET A 222 1.35 -4.82 7.58
N ALA A 223 0.96 -4.34 8.77
CA ALA A 223 1.82 -4.23 9.94
C ALA A 223 2.35 -5.60 10.39
N VAL A 224 1.48 -6.61 10.47
CA VAL A 224 1.88 -7.98 10.85
C VAL A 224 2.81 -8.59 9.79
N ILE A 225 2.48 -8.46 8.51
CA ILE A 225 3.35 -8.94 7.41
C ILE A 225 4.73 -8.28 7.49
N ALA A 226 4.78 -6.96 7.69
CA ALA A 226 6.04 -6.22 7.78
C ALA A 226 6.87 -6.61 9.01
N ALA A 227 6.24 -6.82 10.17
CA ALA A 227 6.93 -7.27 11.38
C ALA A 227 7.55 -8.66 11.21
N VAL A 228 6.75 -9.62 10.72
CA VAL A 228 7.24 -10.99 10.47
C VAL A 228 8.37 -10.97 9.44
N THR A 229 8.21 -10.19 8.36
CA THR A 229 9.25 -10.03 7.34
C THR A 229 10.53 -9.46 7.93
N LEU A 230 10.46 -8.45 8.78
CA LEU A 230 11.64 -7.84 9.42
C LEU A 230 12.36 -8.84 10.32
N ILE A 231 11.64 -9.63 11.12
CA ILE A 231 12.25 -10.67 11.97
C ILE A 231 13.00 -11.68 11.12
N LEU A 232 12.35 -12.21 10.07
CA LEU A 232 12.98 -13.16 9.14
C LEU A 232 14.18 -12.53 8.45
N HIS A 233 14.04 -11.29 7.97
CA HIS A 233 15.10 -10.53 7.33
C HIS A 233 16.33 -10.42 8.24
N THR A 234 16.17 -9.99 9.50
CA THR A 234 17.30 -9.85 10.43
C THR A 234 17.99 -11.19 10.68
N VAL A 235 17.24 -12.28 10.88
CA VAL A 235 17.81 -13.62 11.11
C VAL A 235 18.58 -14.12 9.90
N PHE A 236 17.99 -14.03 8.70
CA PHE A 236 18.63 -14.51 7.48
C PHE A 236 19.78 -13.61 7.02
N SER A 237 19.73 -12.30 7.23
CA SER A 237 20.84 -11.39 6.94
C SER A 237 22.05 -11.74 7.81
N TRP A 238 21.88 -11.95 9.11
CA TRP A 238 22.95 -12.44 9.97
C TRP A 238 23.52 -13.79 9.49
N LEU A 239 22.63 -14.75 9.16
CA LEU A 239 23.05 -16.08 8.75
C LEU A 239 23.82 -16.08 7.43
N LEU A 240 23.24 -15.52 6.36
CA LEU A 240 23.81 -15.59 5.02
C LEU A 240 25.00 -14.65 4.87
N MET A 241 24.90 -13.41 5.37
CA MET A 241 25.98 -12.43 5.18
C MET A 241 27.18 -12.75 6.07
N LEU A 242 26.95 -13.00 7.36
CA LEU A 242 28.04 -13.12 8.33
C LEU A 242 28.45 -14.57 8.61
N LYS A 243 27.49 -15.47 8.88
CA LYS A 243 27.84 -16.85 9.28
C LYS A 243 28.24 -17.74 8.11
N LEU A 244 27.55 -17.63 6.98
CA LEU A 244 27.89 -18.37 5.76
C LEU A 244 28.88 -17.61 4.87
N GLY A 245 29.17 -16.34 5.18
CA GLY A 245 30.17 -15.55 4.47
C GLY A 245 29.78 -15.15 3.05
N TRP A 246 28.48 -15.09 2.71
CA TRP A 246 28.03 -14.71 1.37
C TRP A 246 28.15 -13.20 1.11
N GLY A 247 28.44 -12.40 2.14
CA GLY A 247 28.66 -10.96 2.03
C GLY A 247 27.54 -10.24 1.28
N LEU A 248 27.92 -9.46 0.27
CA LEU A 248 27.01 -8.64 -0.54
C LEU A 248 25.99 -9.45 -1.36
N VAL A 249 26.33 -10.69 -1.76
CA VAL A 249 25.38 -11.61 -2.40
C VAL A 249 24.30 -12.02 -1.40
N GLY A 250 24.71 -12.35 -0.17
CA GLY A 250 23.79 -12.66 0.92
C GLY A 250 22.83 -11.49 1.20
N ALA A 251 23.35 -10.26 1.22
CA ALA A 251 22.54 -9.05 1.37
C ALA A 251 21.44 -8.95 0.31
N ALA A 252 21.83 -9.10 -0.97
CA ALA A 252 20.89 -8.98 -2.07
C ALA A 252 19.82 -10.09 -2.03
N VAL A 253 20.21 -11.34 -1.76
CA VAL A 253 19.28 -12.47 -1.68
C VAL A 253 18.23 -12.24 -0.58
N VAL A 254 18.68 -11.88 0.63
CA VAL A 254 17.76 -11.71 1.77
C VAL A 254 16.86 -10.51 1.57
N LEU A 255 17.40 -9.37 1.11
CA LEU A 255 16.60 -8.16 0.90
C LEU A 255 15.56 -8.33 -0.22
N ASN A 256 15.93 -8.92 -1.35
CA ASN A 256 14.97 -9.25 -2.41
C ASN A 256 13.89 -10.22 -1.90
N ALA A 257 14.29 -11.27 -1.17
CA ALA A 257 13.34 -12.23 -0.61
C ALA A 257 12.35 -11.56 0.35
N SER A 258 12.82 -10.64 1.19
CA SER A 258 11.95 -9.88 2.11
C SER A 258 10.88 -9.06 1.37
N TRP A 259 11.26 -8.33 0.32
CA TRP A 259 10.30 -7.56 -0.46
C TRP A 259 9.28 -8.45 -1.17
N TRP A 260 9.73 -9.57 -1.75
CA TRP A 260 8.83 -10.53 -2.39
C TRP A 260 7.93 -11.27 -1.40
N ILE A 261 8.40 -11.56 -0.18
CA ILE A 261 7.56 -12.08 0.90
C ILE A 261 6.43 -11.10 1.21
N ILE A 262 6.71 -9.79 1.28
CA ILE A 262 5.67 -8.77 1.47
C ILE A 262 4.67 -8.79 0.32
N VAL A 263 5.13 -8.78 -0.93
CA VAL A 263 4.28 -8.83 -2.13
C VAL A 263 3.36 -10.05 -2.10
N VAL A 264 3.94 -11.25 -1.96
CA VAL A 264 3.22 -12.51 -2.00
C VAL A 264 2.23 -12.61 -0.84
N SER A 265 2.63 -12.22 0.37
CA SER A 265 1.74 -12.26 1.54
C SER A 265 0.54 -11.34 1.38
N GLN A 266 0.74 -10.12 0.85
CA GLN A 266 -0.36 -9.19 0.56
C GLN A 266 -1.26 -9.71 -0.57
N MET A 267 -0.71 -10.29 -1.63
CA MET A 267 -1.49 -10.90 -2.71
C MET A 267 -2.33 -12.07 -2.20
N VAL A 268 -1.74 -12.98 -1.42
CA VAL A 268 -2.46 -14.10 -0.79
C VAL A 268 -3.62 -13.59 0.06
N TYR A 269 -3.38 -12.56 0.89
CA TYR A 269 -4.46 -11.97 1.69
C TYR A 269 -5.59 -11.40 0.82
N ILE A 270 -5.27 -10.65 -0.25
CA ILE A 270 -6.29 -10.08 -1.14
C ILE A 270 -7.06 -11.18 -1.88
N PHE A 271 -6.38 -12.21 -2.37
CA PHE A 271 -6.97 -13.28 -3.17
C PHE A 271 -7.74 -14.31 -2.33
N SER A 272 -7.54 -14.33 -1.00
CA SER A 272 -8.27 -15.20 -0.07
C SER A 272 -9.78 -14.93 0.01
N GLY A 273 -10.28 -13.86 -0.62
CA GLY A 273 -11.67 -13.41 -0.52
C GLY A 273 -11.95 -12.44 0.63
N THR A 274 -10.97 -12.18 1.49
CA THR A 274 -11.11 -11.29 2.67
C THR A 274 -11.41 -9.82 2.31
N CYS A 275 -11.14 -9.42 1.07
CA CYS A 275 -11.43 -8.07 0.54
C CYS A 275 -12.83 -7.94 -0.08
N GLY A 276 -13.62 -9.02 -0.17
CA GLY A 276 -14.98 -9.00 -0.70
C GLY A 276 -15.09 -8.29 -2.04
N ARG A 277 -16.04 -7.35 -2.14
CA ARG A 277 -16.32 -6.55 -3.34
C ARG A 277 -15.14 -5.72 -3.86
N ALA A 278 -14.18 -5.36 -3.01
CA ALA A 278 -13.03 -4.57 -3.47
C ALA A 278 -12.12 -5.35 -4.43
N TRP A 279 -12.13 -6.69 -4.36
CA TRP A 279 -11.40 -7.56 -5.28
C TRP A 279 -12.35 -8.53 -5.99
N THR A 280 -12.66 -8.24 -7.25
CA THR A 280 -13.52 -9.07 -8.11
C THR A 280 -12.72 -9.97 -9.07
N GLY A 281 -11.41 -10.07 -8.86
CA GLY A 281 -10.49 -10.83 -9.73
C GLY A 281 -9.82 -9.98 -10.81
N PHE A 282 -9.04 -10.64 -11.66
CA PHE A 282 -8.37 -9.99 -12.79
C PHE A 282 -9.35 -9.52 -13.84
N SER A 283 -9.11 -8.35 -14.43
CA SER A 283 -10.02 -7.74 -15.38
C SER A 283 -9.29 -7.00 -16.51
N TRP A 284 -9.78 -7.17 -17.73
CA TRP A 284 -9.32 -6.41 -18.90
C TRP A 284 -9.51 -4.89 -18.77
N LYS A 285 -10.41 -4.44 -17.88
CA LYS A 285 -10.58 -3.01 -17.56
C LYS A 285 -9.31 -2.34 -17.03
N ALA A 286 -8.35 -3.13 -16.52
CA ALA A 286 -7.04 -2.65 -16.11
C ALA A 286 -6.27 -1.98 -17.27
N PHE A 287 -6.48 -2.43 -18.51
CA PHE A 287 -5.80 -1.93 -19.71
C PHE A 287 -6.53 -0.75 -20.38
N HIS A 288 -7.72 -0.38 -19.90
CA HIS A 288 -8.45 0.77 -20.44
C HIS A 288 -7.98 2.08 -19.82
N GLY A 289 -7.89 3.14 -20.62
CA GLY A 289 -7.59 4.50 -20.14
C GLY A 289 -6.18 4.67 -19.54
N LEU A 290 -5.23 3.79 -19.90
CA LEU A 290 -3.86 3.80 -19.37
C LEU A 290 -3.18 5.16 -19.55
N TRP A 291 -3.32 5.80 -20.71
CA TRP A 291 -2.66 7.07 -20.99
C TRP A 291 -3.06 8.20 -20.02
N SER A 292 -4.35 8.31 -19.70
CA SER A 292 -4.83 9.29 -18.72
C SER A 292 -4.28 8.99 -17.32
N PHE A 293 -4.19 7.71 -16.96
CA PHE A 293 -3.62 7.29 -15.68
C PHE A 293 -2.10 7.53 -15.63
N VAL A 294 -1.38 7.32 -16.73
CA VAL A 294 0.05 7.63 -16.85
C VAL A 294 0.29 9.13 -16.65
N LYS A 295 -0.50 10.00 -17.31
CA LYS A 295 -0.40 11.45 -17.11
C LYS A 295 -0.59 11.85 -15.65
N LEU A 296 -1.61 11.30 -14.99
CA LEU A 296 -1.87 11.56 -13.57
C LEU A 296 -0.72 11.05 -12.70
N SER A 297 -0.23 9.84 -12.96
CA SER A 297 0.87 9.22 -12.22
C SER A 297 2.17 10.01 -12.38
N LEU A 298 2.48 10.48 -13.59
CA LEU A 298 3.66 11.32 -13.84
C LEU A 298 3.56 12.68 -13.13
N ALA A 299 2.39 13.31 -13.15
CA ALA A 299 2.17 14.56 -12.43
C ALA A 299 2.36 14.36 -10.91
N SER A 300 1.79 13.29 -10.35
CA SER A 300 1.99 12.91 -8.95
C SER A 300 3.44 12.59 -8.61
N ALA A 301 4.19 11.96 -9.53
CA ALA A 301 5.60 11.69 -9.34
C ALA A 301 6.44 12.96 -9.24
N VAL A 302 6.18 13.95 -10.11
CA VAL A 302 6.86 15.26 -10.06
C VAL A 302 6.49 16.04 -8.79
N MET A 303 5.28 15.90 -8.26
CA MET A 303 4.86 16.59 -7.03
C MET A 303 5.51 16.05 -5.76
N LEU A 304 5.86 14.77 -5.72
CA LEU A 304 6.42 14.10 -4.55
C LEU A 304 7.95 13.98 -4.59
N TRP A 305 8.59 14.42 -5.67
CA TRP A 305 10.03 14.37 -5.87
C TRP A 305 10.69 15.72 -5.64
#